data_AF-A0A1N7E0V5-F1
#
_entry.id   AF-A0A1N7E0V5-F1
#
_cell.length_a   1.000
_cell.length_b   1.000
_cell.length_c   1.000
_cell.angle_alpha   90.00
_cell.angle_beta   90.00
_cell.angle_gamma   90.00
#
_symmetry.space_group_name_H-M   'P 1'
#
loop_
_entity.id
_entity.type
_entity.pdbx_description
1 polymer ?
#
loop_
_entity_poly.entity_id
_entity_poly.type
_entity_poly.pdbx_seq_one_letter_code
_entity_poly.pdbx_strand_id
1 'polypeptide(L)'
;MTNPMRPGTRATPGLPTPPRGWPIGSYATYAEAQRAVDYLSDETFPVEDVTIVGVDLMQVERVLGRLTWAKVVGGGIVSGAWLGLFFGLMVSLVTGHALVPILFGLIGGVVFGAISTSIPYAATRGQRDFASTMQLVAGRYDVICDPKSAERARDMLSRLTI
;
A
#
# COMPACT_ATOMS: atom_id res chain seq x y z
N MET A 1 45.38 0.58 7.82
CA MET A 1 45.07 0.15 6.44
C MET A 1 43.68 0.65 6.10
N THR A 2 43.61 1.84 5.51
CA THR A 2 42.37 2.58 5.21
C THR A 2 41.94 2.20 3.80
N ASN A 3 40.77 1.60 3.67
CA ASN A 3 40.24 1.18 2.37
C ASN A 3 39.72 2.42 1.62
N PRO A 4 40.20 2.75 0.40
CA PRO A 4 39.69 3.89 -0.35
C PRO A 4 38.30 3.56 -0.90
N MET A 5 37.30 4.36 -0.51
CA MET A 5 35.98 4.34 -1.13
C MET A 5 36.11 4.69 -2.62
N ARG A 6 35.93 3.69 -3.49
CA ARG A 6 35.62 3.91 -4.91
C ARG A 6 34.29 4.67 -4.97
N PRO A 7 34.21 5.85 -5.62
CA PRO A 7 32.92 6.44 -5.95
C PRO A 7 32.23 5.51 -6.94
N GLY A 8 31.33 4.68 -6.43
CA GLY A 8 30.41 3.93 -7.26
C GLY A 8 29.60 4.94 -8.06
N THR A 9 29.79 4.93 -9.38
CA THR A 9 28.95 5.60 -10.36
C THR A 9 27.51 5.25 -10.00
N ARG A 10 26.76 6.20 -9.42
CA ARG A 10 25.31 6.05 -9.25
C ARG A 10 24.76 5.97 -10.66
N ALA A 11 24.53 4.75 -11.12
CA ALA A 11 23.69 4.51 -12.29
C ALA A 11 22.39 5.28 -12.03
N THR A 12 22.10 6.24 -12.90
CA THR A 12 20.78 6.86 -13.02
C THR A 12 19.75 5.74 -12.86
N PRO A 13 18.76 5.85 -11.95
CA PRO A 13 17.71 4.83 -11.84
C PRO A 13 17.12 4.67 -13.24
N GLY A 14 17.52 3.62 -13.94
CA GLY A 14 17.01 3.33 -15.27
C GLY A 14 15.50 3.23 -15.15
N LEU A 15 14.79 3.69 -16.19
CA LEU A 15 13.39 3.34 -16.33
C LEU A 15 13.24 1.83 -16.04
N PRO A 16 12.25 1.41 -15.22
CA PRO A 16 12.07 0.00 -14.88
C PRO A 16 11.97 -0.82 -16.16
N THR A 17 13.05 -1.50 -16.53
CA THR A 17 13.05 -2.42 -17.66
C THR A 17 12.53 -3.76 -17.18
N PRO A 18 11.68 -4.44 -17.98
CA PRO A 18 11.25 -5.79 -17.65
C PRO A 18 12.48 -6.67 -17.36
N PRO A 19 12.44 -7.49 -16.30
CA PRO A 19 13.55 -8.38 -16.00
C PRO A 19 13.76 -9.33 -17.17
N ARG A 20 15.04 -9.56 -17.51
CA ARG A 20 15.43 -10.42 -18.63
C ARG A 20 15.63 -11.84 -18.11
N GLY A 21 15.16 -12.83 -18.85
CA GLY A 21 15.32 -14.23 -18.49
C GLY A 21 14.42 -15.13 -19.34
N TRP A 22 14.60 -16.43 -19.20
CA TRP A 22 13.76 -17.43 -19.85
C TRP A 22 12.80 -18.03 -18.81
N PRO A 23 11.49 -18.13 -19.10
CA PRO A 23 10.53 -18.71 -18.18
C PRO A 23 10.82 -20.20 -17.99
N ILE A 24 11.03 -20.61 -16.74
CA ILE A 24 11.28 -21.98 -16.33
C ILE A 24 10.03 -22.63 -15.70
N GLY A 25 9.03 -21.82 -15.32
CA GLY A 25 7.73 -22.28 -14.86
C GLY A 25 6.72 -21.13 -14.71
N SER A 26 5.43 -21.45 -14.74
CA SER A 26 4.32 -20.50 -14.58
C SER A 26 3.33 -21.04 -13.57
N TYR A 27 2.98 -20.23 -12.58
CA TYR A 27 2.17 -20.63 -11.42
C TYR A 27 1.01 -19.68 -11.19
N ALA A 28 -0.08 -20.19 -10.62
CA ALA A 28 -1.28 -19.37 -10.38
C ALA A 28 -1.09 -18.47 -9.15
N THR A 29 -0.35 -18.94 -8.15
CA THR A 29 -0.14 -18.21 -6.90
C THR A 29 1.32 -17.93 -6.62
N TYR A 30 1.58 -16.85 -5.87
CA TYR A 30 2.93 -16.54 -5.41
C TYR A 30 3.52 -17.67 -4.56
N ALA A 31 2.67 -18.36 -3.77
CA ALA A 31 3.10 -19.46 -2.91
C ALA A 31 3.60 -20.67 -3.71
N GLU A 32 2.97 -20.99 -4.84
CA GLU A 32 3.44 -22.03 -5.77
C GLU A 32 4.77 -21.64 -6.42
N ALA A 33 4.87 -20.40 -6.90
CA ALA A 33 6.12 -19.87 -7.47
C ALA A 33 7.26 -19.88 -6.44
N GLN A 34 6.98 -19.50 -5.20
CA GLN A 34 7.94 -19.55 -4.11
C GLN A 34 8.36 -20.99 -3.82
N ARG A 35 7.42 -21.94 -3.76
CA ARG A 35 7.74 -23.37 -3.57
C ARG A 35 8.66 -23.92 -4.66
N ALA A 36 8.49 -23.48 -5.91
CA ALA A 36 9.38 -23.84 -7.00
C ALA A 36 10.80 -23.28 -6.81
N VAL A 37 10.93 -22.04 -6.34
CA VAL A 37 12.24 -21.44 -6.02
C VAL A 37 12.88 -22.11 -4.80
N ASP A 38 12.09 -22.44 -3.78
CA ASP A 38 12.55 -23.14 -2.59
C ASP A 38 13.09 -24.53 -2.96
N TYR A 39 12.38 -25.29 -3.81
CA TYR A 39 12.86 -26.58 -4.32
C TYR A 39 14.17 -26.46 -5.12
N LEU A 40 14.30 -25.43 -5.97
CA LEU A 40 15.57 -25.17 -6.66
C LEU A 40 16.70 -24.89 -5.66
N SER A 41 16.42 -24.13 -4.60
CA SER A 41 17.38 -23.85 -3.53
C SER A 41 17.80 -25.13 -2.81
N ASP A 42 16.86 -26.01 -2.49
CA ASP A 42 17.12 -27.28 -1.80
C ASP A 42 18.01 -28.20 -2.63
N GLU A 43 17.83 -28.19 -3.96
CA GLU A 43 18.72 -28.91 -4.89
C GLU A 43 20.02 -28.15 -5.22
N THR A 44 20.38 -27.13 -4.43
CA THR A 44 21.63 -26.36 -4.55
C THR A 44 21.77 -25.63 -5.90
N PHE A 45 20.64 -25.23 -6.50
CA PHE A 45 20.63 -24.34 -7.66
C PHE A 45 20.97 -22.89 -7.24
N PRO A 46 21.73 -22.12 -8.05
CA PRO A 46 22.00 -20.70 -7.77
C PRO A 46 20.71 -19.87 -7.90
N VAL A 47 20.00 -19.66 -6.79
CA VAL A 47 18.75 -18.89 -6.75
C VAL A 47 18.92 -17.42 -7.09
N GLU A 48 20.15 -16.91 -7.05
CA GLU A 48 20.51 -15.58 -7.55
C GLU A 48 20.24 -15.39 -9.05
N ASP A 49 20.21 -16.49 -9.82
CA ASP A 49 19.86 -16.48 -11.24
C ASP A 49 18.35 -16.52 -11.47
N VAL A 50 17.53 -16.64 -10.42
CA VAL A 50 16.07 -16.84 -10.51
C VAL A 50 15.34 -15.57 -10.11
N THR A 51 14.26 -15.25 -10.83
CA THR A 51 13.40 -14.11 -10.54
C THR A 51 11.93 -14.51 -10.66
N ILE A 52 11.11 -14.18 -9.66
CA ILE A 52 9.66 -14.35 -9.72
C ILE A 52 9.05 -13.07 -10.30
N VAL A 53 8.30 -13.20 -11.39
CA VAL A 53 7.67 -12.08 -12.09
C VAL A 53 6.16 -12.24 -12.04
N GLY A 54 5.48 -11.27 -11.45
CA GLY A 54 4.02 -11.16 -11.57
C GLY A 54 3.67 -10.73 -12.98
N VAL A 55 2.92 -11.56 -13.70
CA VAL A 55 2.47 -11.28 -15.07
C VAL A 55 0.96 -11.01 -15.08
N ASP A 56 0.52 -10.25 -16.07
CA ASP A 56 -0.86 -9.78 -16.23
C ASP A 56 -1.37 -9.08 -14.97
N LEU A 57 -0.74 -7.96 -14.64
CA LEU A 57 -1.14 -7.16 -13.48
C LEU A 57 -2.57 -6.64 -13.66
N MET A 58 -3.45 -7.12 -12.79
CA MET A 58 -4.84 -6.74 -12.67
C MET A 58 -4.96 -5.67 -11.59
N GLN A 59 -5.57 -4.53 -11.93
CA GLN A 59 -5.97 -3.54 -10.95
C GLN A 59 -7.33 -3.92 -10.39
N VAL A 60 -7.36 -4.26 -9.10
CA VAL A 60 -8.57 -4.62 -8.37
C VAL A 60 -9.01 -3.44 -7.52
N GLU A 61 -10.19 -2.91 -7.80
CA GLU A 61 -10.85 -1.90 -6.97
C GLU A 61 -11.77 -2.60 -5.97
N ARG A 62 -11.31 -2.76 -4.71
CA ARG A 62 -12.15 -3.37 -3.66
C ARG A 62 -13.11 -2.32 -3.10
N VAL A 63 -14.40 -2.55 -3.30
CA VAL A 63 -15.49 -1.72 -2.75
C VAL A 63 -15.62 -2.03 -1.25
N LEU A 64 -15.23 -1.08 -0.39
CA LEU A 64 -15.28 -1.21 1.07
C LEU A 64 -16.69 -0.93 1.64
N GLY A 65 -17.53 -0.23 0.89
CA GLY A 65 -18.90 0.09 1.28
C GLY A 65 -19.36 1.45 0.76
N ARG A 66 -20.61 1.79 1.07
CA ARG A 66 -21.22 3.08 0.69
C ARG A 66 -20.68 4.19 1.58
N LEU A 67 -20.19 5.26 0.96
CA LEU A 67 -19.79 6.44 1.69
C LEU A 67 -21.05 7.28 1.99
N THR A 68 -21.56 7.19 3.22
CA THR A 68 -22.76 7.93 3.62
C THR A 68 -22.40 9.29 4.20
N TRP A 69 -23.21 10.30 3.90
CA TRP A 69 -23.13 11.65 4.48
C TRP A 69 -23.03 11.63 6.00
N ALA A 70 -23.79 10.75 6.64
CA ALA A 70 -23.78 10.58 8.09
C ALA A 70 -22.40 10.20 8.63
N LYS A 71 -21.63 9.36 7.92
CA LYS A 71 -20.29 8.94 8.37
C LYS A 71 -19.26 10.06 8.24
N VAL A 72 -19.34 10.85 7.17
CA VAL A 72 -18.43 11.98 6.92
C VAL A 72 -18.70 13.12 7.90
N VAL A 73 -19.95 13.57 8.00
CA VAL A 73 -20.36 14.63 8.92
C VAL A 73 -20.18 14.19 10.36
N GLY A 74 -20.51 12.94 10.69
CA GLY A 74 -20.29 12.37 12.02
C GLY A 74 -18.81 12.37 12.42
N GLY A 75 -17.90 11.97 11.53
CA GLY A 75 -16.46 12.04 11.77
C GLY A 75 -15.96 13.48 11.99
N GLY A 76 -16.47 14.44 11.19
CA GLY A 76 -16.16 15.86 11.34
C GLY A 76 -16.64 16.46 12.65
N ILE A 77 -17.86 16.11 13.08
CA ILE A 77 -18.42 16.54 14.38
C ILE A 77 -17.55 16.04 15.53
N VAL A 78 -17.15 14.76 15.52
CA VAL A 78 -16.33 14.19 16.59
C VAL A 78 -14.95 14.85 16.64
N SER A 79 -14.29 15.00 15.49
CA SER A 79 -12.98 15.67 15.42
C SER A 79 -13.08 17.15 15.82
N GLY A 80 -14.15 17.83 15.41
CA GLY A 80 -14.40 19.22 15.74
C GLY A 80 -14.72 19.44 17.21
N ALA A 81 -15.54 18.56 17.81
CA ALA A 81 -15.84 18.57 19.23
C ALA A 81 -14.57 18.42 20.08
N TRP A 82 -13.67 17.50 19.69
CA TRP A 82 -12.40 17.31 20.37
C TRP A 82 -11.51 18.56 20.32
N LEU A 83 -11.38 19.18 19.14
CA LEU A 83 -10.63 20.42 18.95
C LEU A 83 -11.25 21.57 19.75
N GLY A 84 -12.57 21.70 19.70
CA GLY A 84 -13.34 22.70 20.42
C GLY A 84 -13.22 22.58 21.93
N LEU A 85 -13.29 21.35 22.44
CA LEU A 85 -13.05 21.02 23.85
C LEU A 85 -11.62 21.39 24.25
N PHE A 86 -10.62 21.07 23.42
CA PHE A 86 -9.23 21.42 23.68
C PHE A 86 -9.02 22.93 23.82
N PHE A 87 -9.51 23.73 22.86
CA PHE A 87 -9.42 25.19 22.95
C PHE A 87 -10.26 25.76 24.11
N GLY A 88 -11.46 25.21 24.34
CA GLY A 88 -12.31 25.62 25.46
C GLY A 88 -11.65 25.39 26.82
N LEU A 89 -10.94 24.27 26.99
CA LEU A 89 -10.13 24.00 28.17
C LEU A 89 -8.97 24.98 28.32
N MET A 90 -8.24 25.29 27.23
CA MET A 90 -7.16 26.27 27.28
C MET A 90 -7.66 27.66 27.70
N VAL A 91 -8.78 28.12 27.15
CA VAL A 91 -9.38 29.42 27.52
C VAL A 91 -9.93 29.39 28.95
N SER A 92 -10.49 28.27 29.39
CA SER A 92 -10.95 28.09 30.78
C SER A 92 -9.81 28.28 31.78
N LEU A 93 -8.61 27.79 31.49
CA LEU A 93 -7.45 27.95 32.37
C LEU A 93 -7.02 29.42 32.51
N VAL A 94 -7.20 30.21 31.45
CA VAL A 94 -6.82 31.63 31.43
C VAL A 94 -7.88 32.51 32.10
N THR A 95 -9.17 32.21 31.88
CA THR A 95 -10.30 33.03 32.34
C THR A 95 -10.78 32.70 33.75
N GLY A 96 -10.37 31.56 34.31
CA GLY A 96 -10.84 31.08 35.61
C GLY A 96 -12.29 30.58 35.61
N HIS A 97 -13.01 30.69 34.48
CA HIS A 97 -14.36 30.18 34.29
C HIS A 97 -14.32 28.92 33.45
N ALA A 98 -14.68 27.77 34.03
CA ALA A 98 -14.62 26.50 33.31
C ALA A 98 -15.76 26.29 32.32
N LEU A 99 -17.00 26.54 32.74
CA LEU A 99 -18.15 26.07 31.99
C LEU A 99 -18.40 26.81 30.67
N VAL A 100 -18.28 28.15 30.68
CA VAL A 100 -18.63 28.99 29.52
C VAL A 100 -17.67 28.79 28.34
N PRO A 101 -16.34 28.86 28.51
CA PRO A 101 -15.40 28.69 27.40
C PRO A 101 -15.38 27.26 26.86
N ILE A 102 -15.56 26.26 27.73
CA ILE A 102 -15.65 24.86 27.31
C ILE A 102 -16.88 24.63 26.44
N LEU A 103 -18.05 25.13 26.87
CA LEU A 103 -19.29 24.95 26.11
C LEU A 103 -19.23 25.70 24.77
N PHE A 104 -18.73 26.95 24.77
CA PHE A 104 -18.58 27.73 23.56
C PHE A 104 -17.57 27.11 22.60
N GLY A 105 -16.43 26.66 23.11
CA GLY A 105 -15.40 25.95 22.35
C GLY A 105 -15.95 24.66 21.74
N LEU A 106 -16.68 23.85 22.52
CA LEU A 106 -17.30 22.62 22.05
C LEU A 106 -18.31 22.87 20.91
N ILE A 107 -19.23 23.81 21.09
CA ILE A 107 -20.24 24.15 20.07
C ILE A 107 -19.56 24.70 18.82
N GLY A 108 -18.64 25.66 18.98
CA GLY A 108 -17.88 26.23 17.87
C GLY A 108 -17.06 25.17 17.13
N GLY A 109 -16.42 24.25 17.86
CA GLY A 109 -15.66 23.14 17.31
C GLY A 109 -16.52 22.15 16.53
N VAL A 110 -17.70 21.79 17.04
CA VAL A 110 -18.68 20.93 16.33
C VAL A 110 -19.12 21.57 15.03
N VAL A 111 -19.51 22.86 15.07
CA VAL A 111 -19.94 23.61 13.87
C VAL A 111 -18.80 23.70 12.86
N PHE A 112 -17.59 24.05 13.31
CA PHE A 112 -16.41 24.13 12.47
C PHE A 112 -16.05 22.77 11.86
N GLY A 113 -16.06 21.69 12.65
CA GLY A 113 -15.76 20.33 12.20
C GLY A 113 -16.78 19.81 11.18
N ALA A 114 -18.06 20.10 11.39
CA ALA A 114 -19.11 19.79 10.44
C ALA A 114 -18.92 20.54 9.12
N ILE A 115 -18.65 21.86 9.15
CA ILE A 115 -18.46 22.68 7.95
C ILE A 115 -17.18 22.25 7.19
N SER A 116 -16.06 22.11 7.91
CA SER A 116 -14.75 21.80 7.33
C SER A 116 -14.68 20.43 6.67
N THR A 117 -15.49 19.47 7.10
CA THR A 117 -15.61 18.15 6.44
C THR A 117 -16.68 18.13 5.35
N SER A 118 -17.77 18.88 5.51
CA SER A 118 -18.87 18.92 4.55
C SER A 118 -18.50 19.63 3.25
N ILE A 119 -17.75 20.74 3.30
CA ILE A 119 -17.34 21.50 2.12
C ILE A 119 -16.46 20.67 1.15
N PRO A 120 -15.32 20.08 1.56
CA PRO A 120 -14.48 19.29 0.66
C PRO A 120 -15.19 18.02 0.20
N TYR A 121 -16.04 17.43 1.05
CA TYR A 121 -16.87 16.29 0.64
C TYR A 121 -17.93 16.67 -0.39
N ALA A 122 -18.57 17.83 -0.26
CA ALA A 122 -19.51 18.35 -1.26
C ALA A 122 -18.81 18.70 -2.57
N ALA A 123 -17.58 19.24 -2.52
CA ALA A 123 -16.78 19.56 -3.71
C ALA A 123 -16.28 18.29 -4.45
N THR A 124 -16.12 17.18 -3.74
CA THR A 124 -15.76 15.87 -4.31
C THR A 124 -16.98 14.97 -4.58
N ARG A 125 -18.19 15.44 -4.23
CA ARG A 125 -19.46 14.74 -4.41
C ARG A 125 -19.76 14.63 -5.90
N GLY A 126 -19.88 13.40 -6.38
CA GLY A 126 -20.26 13.11 -7.77
C GLY A 126 -19.28 12.21 -8.53
N GLN A 127 -18.12 11.84 -7.96
CA GLN A 127 -17.20 10.94 -8.65
C GLN A 127 -17.14 9.50 -8.11
N ARG A 128 -17.46 9.22 -6.83
CA ARG A 128 -17.51 7.84 -6.31
C ARG A 128 -18.46 7.71 -5.10
N ASP A 129 -19.58 7.00 -5.26
CA ASP A 129 -20.51 6.62 -4.16
C ASP A 129 -20.00 5.46 -3.28
N PHE A 130 -18.74 5.08 -3.49
CA PHE A 130 -18.10 3.94 -2.86
C PHE A 130 -16.73 4.34 -2.33
N ALA A 131 -16.44 3.97 -1.08
CA ALA A 131 -15.07 3.96 -0.61
C ALA A 131 -14.38 2.76 -1.26
N SER A 132 -13.35 2.99 -2.05
CA SER A 132 -12.58 1.93 -2.68
C SER A 132 -11.10 2.03 -2.34
N THR A 133 -10.46 0.88 -2.24
CA THR A 133 -9.00 0.79 -2.20
C THR A 133 -8.52 0.17 -3.51
N MET A 134 -7.52 0.81 -4.12
CA MET A 134 -6.87 0.29 -5.32
C MET A 134 -5.78 -0.68 -4.91
N GLN A 135 -5.83 -1.90 -5.42
CA GLN A 135 -4.79 -2.91 -5.20
C GLN A 135 -4.35 -3.47 -6.54
N LEU A 136 -3.05 -3.61 -6.76
CA LEU A 136 -2.50 -4.31 -7.91
C LEU A 136 -2.26 -5.78 -7.54
N VAL A 137 -2.74 -6.69 -8.37
CA VAL A 137 -2.63 -8.14 -8.16
C VAL A 137 -2.14 -8.76 -9.47
N ALA A 138 -1.20 -9.71 -9.42
CA ALA A 138 -0.79 -10.43 -10.63
C ALA A 138 -1.80 -11.53 -10.98
N GLY A 139 -2.11 -11.70 -12.27
CA GLY A 139 -2.96 -12.79 -12.74
C GLY A 139 -2.26 -14.15 -12.67
N ARG A 140 -0.93 -14.16 -12.84
CA ARG A 140 -0.07 -15.34 -12.62
C ARG A 140 1.34 -14.93 -12.21
N TYR A 141 2.14 -15.90 -11.80
CA TYR A 141 3.53 -15.72 -11.39
C TYR A 141 4.43 -16.61 -12.25
N ASP A 142 5.22 -15.97 -13.12
CA ASP A 142 6.21 -16.66 -13.95
C ASP A 142 7.56 -16.64 -13.23
N VAL A 143 8.18 -17.80 -13.07
CA VAL A 143 9.55 -17.92 -12.57
C VAL A 143 10.48 -17.91 -13.78
N ILE A 144 11.34 -16.90 -13.87
CA ILE A 144 12.32 -16.74 -14.94
C ILE A 144 13.72 -16.98 -14.41
N CYS A 145 14.62 -17.41 -15.28
CA CYS A 145 16.02 -17.65 -14.95
C CYS A 145 16.98 -17.05 -15.99
N ASP A 146 18.23 -16.77 -15.62
CA ASP A 146 19.27 -16.40 -16.57
C ASP A 146 19.40 -17.48 -17.67
N PRO A 147 19.48 -17.11 -18.97
CA PRO A 147 19.57 -18.08 -20.06
C PRO A 147 20.67 -19.13 -19.90
N LYS A 148 21.76 -18.84 -19.18
CA LYS A 148 22.87 -19.77 -18.96
C LYS A 148 22.51 -20.98 -18.09
N SER A 149 21.56 -20.80 -17.16
CA SER A 149 21.19 -21.81 -16.16
C SER A 149 19.72 -22.25 -16.28
N ALA A 150 18.94 -21.61 -17.16
CA ALA A 150 17.52 -21.89 -17.39
C ALA A 150 17.19 -23.34 -17.79
N GLU A 151 17.99 -23.97 -18.66
CA GLU A 151 17.76 -25.39 -19.05
C GLU A 151 17.88 -26.33 -17.84
N ARG A 152 18.94 -26.16 -17.04
CA ARG A 152 19.15 -26.94 -15.81
C ARG A 152 18.01 -26.73 -14.82
N ALA A 153 17.60 -25.48 -14.60
CA ALA A 153 16.50 -25.17 -13.69
C ALA A 153 15.18 -25.83 -14.14
N ARG A 154 14.91 -25.82 -15.45
CA ARG A 154 13.71 -26.45 -16.02
C ARG A 154 13.74 -27.96 -15.88
N ASP A 155 14.89 -28.59 -16.10
CA ASP A 155 15.07 -30.04 -15.90
C ASP A 155 14.88 -30.44 -14.43
N MET A 156 15.33 -29.61 -13.49
CA MET A 156 15.11 -29.82 -12.06
C MET A 156 13.63 -29.67 -11.71
N LEU A 157 12.99 -28.57 -12.13
CA LEU A 157 11.57 -28.33 -11.91
C LEU A 157 10.67 -29.39 -12.55
N SER A 158 11.11 -30.08 -13.61
CA SER A 158 10.36 -31.20 -14.19
C SER A 158 10.21 -32.40 -13.25
N ARG A 159 11.09 -32.53 -12.24
CA ARG A 159 11.05 -33.57 -11.21
C ARG A 159 10.15 -33.19 -10.05
N LEU A 160 9.93 -31.89 -9.87
CA LEU A 160 8.96 -31.34 -8.93
C LEU A 160 7.56 -31.57 -9.51
N THR A 161 6.92 -32.65 -9.11
CA THR A 161 5.50 -32.88 -9.43
C THR A 161 4.67 -31.98 -8.52
N ILE A 162 4.07 -30.94 -9.09
CA ILE A 162 3.18 -29.98 -8.39
C ILE A 162 1.73 -30.35 -8.67
#